data_AF-A0A150MXE4-F1
#
_entry.id   AF-A0A150MXE4-F1
#
_cell.length_a   1.000
_cell.length_b   1.000
_cell.length_c   1.000
_cell.angle_alpha   90.00
_cell.angle_beta   90.00
_cell.angle_gamma   90.00
#
_symmetry.space_group_name_H-M   'P 1'
#
loop_
_entity.id
_entity.type
_entity.pdbx_description
1 polymer ?
#
loop_
_entity_poly.entity_id
_entity_poly.type
_entity_poly.pdbx_seq_one_letter_code
_entity_poly.pdbx_strand_id
1 'polypeptide(L)' 'MSTLEAVVIDGQKYLPIIENDEVIGVKRFNEKHGMWVVVKFMESNVNAERELLEMLTQEYIRQKTESNN' A
#
# COMPACT_ATOMS: atom_id res chain seq x y z
N MET A 1 -17.96 4.99 -3.64
CA MET A 1 -17.01 4.06 -2.99
C MET A 1 -15.68 4.17 -3.72
N SER A 2 -14.64 4.68 -3.05
CA SER A 2 -13.31 4.78 -3.65
C SER A 2 -12.60 3.45 -3.42
N THR A 3 -12.58 2.58 -4.43
CA THR A 3 -11.71 1.40 -4.42
C THR A 3 -10.28 1.90 -4.42
N LEU A 4 -9.60 1.82 -3.27
CA LEU A 4 -8.16 2.07 -3.21
C LEU A 4 -7.47 1.14 -4.20
N GLU A 5 -6.92 1.74 -5.26
CA GLU A 5 -6.28 1.00 -6.34
C GLU A 5 -4.94 0.43 -5.87
N ALA A 6 -4.43 -0.54 -6.64
CA ALA A 6 -3.09 -1.05 -6.42
C ALA A 6 -2.06 0.08 -6.55
N VAL A 7 -1.22 0.26 -5.54
CA VAL A 7 -0.14 1.24 -5.58
C VAL A 7 1.12 0.54 -6.09
N VAL A 8 1.78 1.11 -7.09
CA VAL A 8 3.05 0.59 -7.63
C VAL A 8 4.16 1.58 -7.30
N ILE A 9 5.19 1.11 -6.60
CA ILE A 9 6.34 1.91 -6.16
C ILE A 9 7.60 1.12 -6.52
N ASP A 10 8.49 1.70 -7.33
CA ASP A 10 9.75 1.07 -7.76
C ASP A 10 9.55 -0.33 -8.35
N GLY A 11 8.49 -0.50 -9.14
CA GLY A 11 8.10 -1.79 -9.73
C GLY A 11 7.45 -2.78 -8.75
N GLN A 12 7.39 -2.46 -7.46
CA GLN A 12 6.72 -3.30 -6.46
C GLN A 12 5.24 -2.93 -6.33
N LYS A 13 4.37 -3.94 -6.45
CA LYS A 13 2.92 -3.78 -6.33
C LYS A 13 2.46 -4.00 -4.89
N TYR A 14 1.79 -2.99 -4.35
CA TYR A 14 1.14 -2.99 -3.05
C TYR A 14 -0.38 -3.00 -3.25
N LEU A 15 -1.04 -3.95 -2.59
CA LEU A 15 -2.48 -4.14 -2.66
C LEU A 15 -3.09 -3.91 -1.28
N PRO A 16 -4.06 -3.00 -1.13
CA PRO A 16 -4.81 -2.88 0.11
C PRO A 16 -5.63 -4.15 0.37
N ILE A 17 -5.79 -4.49 1.64
CA ILE A 17 -6.69 -5.53 2.12
C ILE A 17 -7.88 -4.82 2.72
N ILE A 18 -9.06 -5.01 2.13
CA ILE A 18 -10.30 -4.33 2.52
C ILE A 18 -11.24 -5.35 3.15
N GLU A 19 -11.73 -5.08 4.35
CA GLU A 19 -12.74 -5.86 5.07
C GLU A 19 -13.77 -4.90 5.66
N ASN A 20 -15.06 -5.15 5.45
CA ASN A 20 -16.15 -4.26 5.89
C ASN A 20 -15.97 -2.78 5.47
N ASP A 21 -15.52 -2.54 4.24
CA ASP A 21 -15.19 -1.19 3.69
C ASP A 21 -14.02 -0.47 4.39
N GLU A 22 -13.29 -1.14 5.29
CA GLU A 22 -12.11 -0.62 5.97
C GLU A 22 -10.83 -1.25 5.45
N VAL A 23 -9.76 -0.46 5.36
CA VAL A 23 -8.42 -0.97 5.00
C VAL A 23 -7.79 -1.57 6.25
N ILE A 24 -7.70 -2.90 6.28
CA ILE A 24 -7.16 -3.66 7.42
C ILE A 24 -5.70 -4.08 7.20
N GLY A 25 -5.07 -3.63 6.12
CA GLY A 25 -3.69 -3.95 5.84
C GLY A 25 -3.28 -3.75 4.39
N VAL A 26 -2.05 -4.13 4.10
CA VAL A 26 -1.48 -4.13 2.75
C VAL A 26 -0.75 -5.43 2.49
N LYS A 27 -0.76 -5.90 1.25
CA LYS A 27 0.06 -7.03 0.81
C LYS A 27 0.95 -6.64 -0.37
N ARG A 28 2.17 -7.17 -0.36
CA ARG A 28 3.17 -6.98 -1.40
C ARG A 28 3.64 -8.33 -1.91
N PHE A 29 3.83 -8.47 -3.22
CA PHE A 29 4.47 -9.66 -3.77
C PHE A 29 6.00 -9.54 -3.64
N ASN A 30 6.63 -10.53 -3.03
CA ASN A 30 8.07 -10.67 -2.93
C ASN A 30 8.55 -11.63 -4.01
N GLU A 31 8.98 -11.09 -5.15
CA GLU A 31 9.40 -11.87 -6.32
C GLU A 31 10.58 -12.80 -6.01
N LYS A 32 11.54 -12.34 -5.19
CA LYS A 32 12.73 -13.12 -4.80
C LYS A 32 12.35 -14.46 -4.16
N HIS A 33 11.24 -14.49 -3.43
CA HIS A 33 10.78 -15.67 -2.71
C HIS A 33 9.45 -16.24 -3.26
N GLY A 34 8.91 -15.66 -4.34
CA GLY A 34 7.65 -16.09 -4.95
C GLY A 34 6.45 -16.06 -4.00
N MET A 35 6.43 -15.13 -3.01
CA MET A 35 5.43 -15.16 -1.94
C MET A 35 4.81 -13.78 -1.67
N TRP A 36 3.59 -13.77 -1.14
CA TRP A 36 2.95 -12.55 -0.65
C TRP A 36 3.36 -12.27 0.78
N VAL A 37 3.87 -11.05 1.01
CA VAL A 37 4.10 -10.50 2.35
C VAL A 37 2.86 -9.69 2.71
N VAL A 38 2.25 -10.01 3.85
CA VAL A 38 1.05 -9.36 4.35
C VAL A 38 1.40 -8.59 5.61
N VAL A 39 1.05 -7.30 5.62
CA VAL A 39 1.10 -6.44 6.80
C VAL A 39 -0.35 -6.16 7.19
N LYS A 40 -0.81 -6.77 8.29
CA LYS A 40 -2.13 -6.49 8.85
C LYS A 40 -2.02 -5.33 9.84
N PHE A 41 -3.00 -4.46 9.78
CA PHE A 41 -3.17 -3.34 10.67
C PHE A 41 -3.83 -3.85 11.97
N MET A 42 -3.20 -3.58 13.10
CA MET A 42 -3.72 -3.88 14.43
C MET A 42 -4.49 -2.67 14.95
N GLU A 43 -5.66 -2.90 15.54
CA GLU A 43 -6.50 -1.84 16.13
C GLU A 43 -5.77 -0.96 17.16
N SER A 44 -4.72 -1.48 17.80
CA SER A 44 -3.92 -0.74 18.78
C SER A 44 -2.87 0.20 18.17
N ASN A 45 -2.58 0.14 16.86
CA ASN A 45 -1.49 0.89 16.24
C ASN A 45 -1.88 1.64 14.95
N VAL A 46 -3.06 2.23 14.97
CA VAL A 46 -3.65 2.98 13.85
C VAL A 46 -2.74 4.10 13.32
N ASN A 47 -1.91 4.72 14.18
CA ASN A 47 -1.07 5.85 13.78
C ASN A 47 0.08 5.42 12.84
N ALA A 48 0.82 4.37 13.18
CA ALA A 48 1.91 3.88 12.34
C ALA A 48 1.40 3.35 10.98
N GLU A 49 0.19 2.80 10.98
CA GLU A 49 -0.46 2.23 9.80
C GLU A 49 -0.96 3.31 8.85
N ARG A 50 -1.52 4.39 9.40
CA ARG A 50 -1.87 5.59 8.65
C ARG A 50 -0.63 6.24 8.05
N GLU A 51 0.43 6.40 8.84
CA GLU A 51 1.71 6.95 8.36
C GLU A 51 2.29 6.12 7.21
N LEU A 52 2.25 4.79 7.32
CA LEU A 52 2.67 3.89 6.23
C LEU A 52 1.85 4.13 4.95
N LEU A 53 0.53 4.21 5.05
CA LEU A 53 -0.34 4.48 3.89
C LEU A 53 -0.06 5.85 3.26
N GLU A 54 0.13 6.88 4.09
CA GLU A 54 0.48 8.23 3.63
C GLU A 54 1.83 8.23 2.90
N MET A 55 2.85 7.58 3.46
CA MET A 55 4.17 7.45 2.82
C MET A 55 4.07 6.75 1.45
N LEU A 56 3.34 5.64 1.37
CA LEU A 56 3.15 4.91 0.11
C LEU A 56 2.41 5.77 -0.93
N THR A 57 1.42 6.55 -0.48
CA THR A 57 0.63 7.43 -1.35
C THR A 57 1.46 8.60 -1.87
N GLN A 58 2.24 9.26 -1.00
CA GLN A 58 3.12 10.37 -1.38
C GLN A 58 4.18 9.92 -2.38
N GLU A 59 4.79 8.76 -2.15
CA GLU A 59 5.79 8.21 -3.06
C GLU A 59 5.21 7.88 -4.43
N TYR A 60 3.99 7.32 -4.49
CA TYR A 60 3.28 7.11 -5.75
C TYR A 60 3.02 8.42 -6.51
N ILE A 61 2.56 9.47 -5.81
CA ILE A 61 2.33 10.79 -6.41
C ILE A 61 3.64 11.34 -6.98
N ARG A 62 4.74 11.28 -6.21
CA ARG A 62 6.07 11.73 -6.63
C ARG A 62 6.50 11.06 -7.93
N GLN A 63 6.42 9.73 -8.01
CA GLN A 63 6.81 8.98 -9.21
C GLN A 63 5.95 9.36 -10.43
N LYS A 64 4.65 9.58 -10.24
CA LYS A 64 3.74 10.00 -11.33
C LYS A 64 4.04 11.41 -11.82
N THR A 65 4.40 12.32 -10.93
CA THR A 65 4.78 13.69 -11.30
C THR A 65 6.13 13.74 -12.02
N GLU A 66 7.11 12.94 -11.58
CA GLU A 66 8.43 12.86 -12.21
C GLU A 66 8.41 12.13 -13.56
N SER A 67 7.56 11.11 -13.72
CA SER A 67 7.44 10.37 -15.00
C SER A 67 6.76 11.17 -16.12
N ASN A 68 6.11 12.29 -15.79
CA ASN A 68 5.38 13.15 -16.73
C ASN A 68 6.15 14.42 -17.13
N ASN A 69 7.40 14.58 -16.68
CA ASN A 69 8.33 15.66 -17.06
C ASN A 69 9.52 15.08 -17.83
#